data_AF-A0A7R9ZH03-F1
#
_entry.id   AF-A0A7R9ZH03-F1
#
_cell.length_a   1.000
_cell.length_b   1.000
_cell.length_c   1.000
_cell.angle_alpha   90.00
_cell.angle_beta   90.00
_cell.angle_gamma   90.00
#
_symmetry.space_group_name_H-M   'P 1'
#
loop_
_entity.id
_entity.type
_entity.pdbx_description
1 polymer ?
#
loop_
_entity_poly.entity_id
_entity_poly.type
_entity_poly.pdbx_seq_one_letter_code
_entity_poly.pdbx_strand_id
1 'polypeptide(L)'
;SDGDNLTDYEELFIYETNATNVDTDEDGVNDGDEVNIFDHDPKNADSDGDDVGDYEEAYVYMTSGTNVDSDGDNLTDYEELFVYGTNATNVDTDGDKINDGNEVNIFDHDPKKTDSDGDMIGDYEEAYVYMTSGNNADSDGDNLTDYEELFIYETNATNVDTDEDGVNDGDEVNIFDHDPKNADSDGDDVGDYEEAYVYMTSGTNVDSDGDNLTDYEELFVYGTNATNVDTDGDKINDGNEVNIFDHDPKKTDSDGDMIGDYEEAYVYMTSGNNADSDGDNLT
;
A
#
# COMPACT_ATOMS: atom_id res chain seq x y z
N SER A 1 -65.66 16.07 -2.44
CA SER A 1 -64.66 16.59 -3.36
C SER A 1 -64.24 17.94 -2.86
N ASP A 2 -63.06 17.92 -2.28
CA ASP A 2 -62.21 19.02 -1.85
C ASP A 2 -61.39 19.63 -3.00
N GLY A 3 -61.32 18.95 -4.15
CA GLY A 3 -60.84 19.51 -5.41
C GLY A 3 -59.38 19.17 -5.75
N ASP A 4 -58.86 18.08 -5.20
CA ASP A 4 -57.56 17.44 -5.45
C ASP A 4 -57.48 16.64 -6.77
N ASN A 5 -58.61 16.53 -7.49
CA ASN A 5 -58.82 15.72 -8.71
C ASN A 5 -59.15 14.25 -8.49
N LEU A 6 -59.45 13.82 -7.27
CA LEU A 6 -60.18 12.59 -6.99
C LEU A 6 -61.68 12.87 -6.85
N THR A 7 -62.49 11.89 -7.22
CA THR A 7 -63.93 11.92 -6.96
C THR A 7 -64.23 11.39 -5.57
N ASP A 8 -65.32 11.86 -4.93
CA ASP A 8 -65.79 11.32 -3.63
C ASP A 8 -65.96 9.78 -3.65
N TYR A 9 -66.19 9.19 -4.84
CA TYR A 9 -66.26 7.75 -4.99
C TYR A 9 -64.88 7.09 -4.94
N GLU A 10 -63.86 7.66 -5.60
CA GLU A 10 -62.48 7.20 -5.54
C GLU A 10 -61.92 7.32 -4.12
N GLU A 11 -62.08 8.49 -3.50
CA GLU A 11 -61.61 8.78 -2.15
C GLU A 11 -62.22 7.80 -1.14
N LEU A 12 -63.55 7.66 -1.10
CA LEU A 12 -64.23 6.85 -0.07
C LEU A 12 -64.20 5.34 -0.30
N PHE A 13 -64.04 4.87 -1.55
CA PHE A 13 -64.23 3.45 -1.89
C PHE A 13 -63.06 2.79 -2.63
N ILE A 14 -62.06 3.56 -3.08
CA ILE A 14 -60.87 3.02 -3.75
C ILE A 14 -59.63 3.25 -2.91
N TYR A 15 -59.32 4.52 -2.60
CA TYR A 15 -58.10 4.88 -1.85
C TYR A 15 -58.33 4.95 -0.34
N GLU A 16 -59.60 5.06 0.08
CA GLU A 16 -60.02 5.20 1.49
C GLU A 16 -59.48 6.47 2.15
N THR A 17 -59.37 7.54 1.37
CA THR A 17 -58.94 8.88 1.79
C THR A 17 -60.12 9.78 2.21
N ASN A 18 -59.84 10.98 2.70
CA ASN A 18 -60.86 11.89 3.21
C ASN A 18 -61.39 12.84 2.12
N ALA A 19 -62.60 12.54 1.60
CA ALA A 19 -63.26 13.30 0.52
C ALA A 19 -63.57 14.81 0.73
N THR A 20 -63.10 15.38 1.84
CA THR A 20 -63.23 16.79 2.20
C THR A 20 -61.90 17.43 2.61
N ASN A 21 -60.80 16.69 2.54
CA ASN A 21 -59.45 17.12 2.86
C ASN A 21 -58.53 16.68 1.72
N VAL A 22 -57.94 17.64 1.00
CA VAL A 22 -57.12 17.38 -0.20
C VAL A 22 -55.83 16.60 0.09
N ASP A 23 -55.44 16.46 1.35
CA ASP A 23 -54.15 15.93 1.81
C ASP A 23 -54.44 15.15 3.11
N THR A 24 -54.66 13.85 2.97
CA THR A 24 -55.27 13.00 3.99
C THR A 24 -54.34 12.67 5.16
N ASP A 25 -53.04 12.57 4.92
CA ASP A 25 -52.01 12.29 5.94
C ASP A 25 -51.21 13.53 6.39
N GLU A 26 -51.50 14.68 5.81
CA GLU A 26 -50.96 16.00 6.17
C GLU A 26 -49.45 16.14 5.91
N ASP A 27 -48.92 15.44 4.90
CA ASP A 27 -47.51 15.45 4.53
C ASP A 27 -47.13 16.61 3.56
N GLY A 28 -48.13 17.19 2.90
CA GLY A 28 -47.98 18.32 1.97
C GLY A 28 -48.05 17.94 0.49
N VAL A 29 -48.21 16.67 0.13
CA VAL A 29 -48.69 16.19 -1.17
C VAL A 29 -50.22 16.06 -1.09
N ASN A 30 -50.92 16.18 -2.22
CA ASN A 30 -52.38 16.01 -2.22
C ASN A 30 -52.74 14.60 -2.72
N ASP A 31 -53.80 14.01 -2.17
CA ASP A 31 -54.22 12.63 -2.45
C ASP A 31 -54.30 12.34 -3.95
N GLY A 32 -54.77 13.31 -4.73
CA GLY A 32 -54.86 13.22 -6.18
C GLY A 32 -53.50 13.21 -6.88
N ASP A 33 -52.53 14.01 -6.48
CA ASP A 33 -51.18 14.03 -7.05
C ASP A 33 -50.39 12.79 -6.64
N GLU A 34 -50.50 12.35 -5.38
CA GLU A 34 -49.91 11.10 -4.88
C GLU A 34 -50.32 9.92 -5.76
N VAL A 35 -51.62 9.73 -5.97
CA VAL A 35 -52.15 8.61 -6.77
C VAL A 35 -51.90 8.77 -8.27
N ASN A 36 -52.08 9.97 -8.83
CA ASN A 36 -52.11 10.14 -10.29
C ASN A 36 -50.76 10.52 -10.91
N ILE A 37 -49.81 11.00 -10.11
CA ILE A 37 -48.52 11.53 -10.58
C ILE A 37 -47.35 10.73 -9.99
N PHE A 38 -47.32 10.56 -8.67
CA PHE A 38 -46.15 10.06 -7.96
C PHE A 38 -46.22 8.56 -7.58
N ASP A 39 -47.42 7.97 -7.62
CA ASP A 39 -47.71 6.59 -7.18
C ASP A 39 -47.53 6.37 -5.66
N HIS A 40 -47.58 7.44 -4.87
CA HIS A 40 -47.53 7.42 -3.39
C HIS A 40 -48.85 6.90 -2.76
N ASP A 41 -48.80 6.39 -1.53
CA ASP A 41 -49.97 6.00 -0.72
C ASP A 41 -50.52 7.23 0.03
N PRO A 42 -51.70 7.76 -0.36
CA PRO A 42 -52.26 9.02 0.14
C PRO A 42 -52.78 8.99 1.60
N LYS A 43 -52.29 8.05 2.40
CA LYS A 43 -52.61 7.89 3.82
C LYS A 43 -51.35 7.65 4.64
N ASN A 44 -50.18 7.69 4.02
CA ASN A 44 -48.91 7.41 4.63
C ASN A 44 -47.85 8.39 4.10
N ALA A 45 -47.52 9.39 4.91
CA ALA A 45 -46.55 10.45 4.65
C ALA A 45 -45.10 10.01 4.27
N ASP A 46 -44.85 8.70 4.27
CA ASP A 46 -43.59 8.03 3.93
C ASP A 46 -43.99 6.63 3.43
N SER A 47 -44.31 6.57 2.15
CA SER A 47 -45.07 5.50 1.52
C SER A 47 -44.33 4.17 1.46
N ASP A 48 -42.99 4.20 1.32
CA ASP A 48 -42.15 3.00 1.33
C ASP A 48 -41.41 2.76 2.65
N GLY A 49 -41.40 3.75 3.55
CA GLY A 49 -40.91 3.62 4.91
C GLY A 49 -39.39 3.64 5.00
N ASP A 50 -38.70 4.36 4.11
CA ASP A 50 -37.24 4.47 4.09
C ASP A 50 -36.69 5.66 4.92
N ASP A 51 -37.58 6.41 5.59
CA ASP A 51 -37.31 7.66 6.33
C ASP A 51 -37.11 8.93 5.45
N VAL A 52 -37.43 8.87 4.15
CA VAL A 52 -37.62 10.02 3.25
C VAL A 52 -39.11 10.21 2.96
N GLY A 53 -39.68 11.36 3.35
CA GLY A 53 -41.12 11.60 3.20
C GLY A 53 -41.56 11.86 1.76
N ASP A 54 -42.80 11.50 1.43
CA ASP A 54 -43.34 11.56 0.06
C ASP A 54 -43.22 12.97 -0.56
N TYR A 55 -43.44 14.02 0.24
CA TYR A 55 -43.18 15.39 -0.19
C TYR A 55 -41.72 15.64 -0.63
N GLU A 56 -40.75 15.20 0.17
CA GLU A 56 -39.33 15.34 -0.15
C GLU A 56 -38.96 14.59 -1.42
N GLU A 57 -39.44 13.37 -1.58
CA GLU A 57 -39.18 12.55 -2.76
C GLU A 57 -39.79 13.18 -4.02
N ALA A 58 -41.06 13.57 -3.97
CA ALA A 58 -41.80 14.12 -5.12
C ALA A 58 -41.25 15.47 -5.59
N TYR A 59 -40.82 16.33 -4.66
CA TYR A 59 -40.55 17.75 -4.98
C TYR A 59 -39.11 18.20 -4.72
N VAL A 60 -38.32 17.45 -3.95
CA VAL A 60 -36.94 17.81 -3.59
C VAL A 60 -35.93 16.89 -4.24
N TYR A 61 -36.03 15.58 -3.99
CA TYR A 61 -35.01 14.59 -4.38
C TYR A 61 -35.33 13.87 -5.69
N MET A 62 -36.59 13.83 -6.10
CA MET A 62 -37.07 13.13 -7.30
C MET A 62 -36.79 11.62 -7.25
N THR A 63 -36.81 11.06 -6.04
CA THR A 63 -36.77 9.64 -5.72
C THR A 63 -38.19 9.03 -5.75
N SER A 64 -38.29 7.73 -5.53
CA SER A 64 -39.51 6.96 -5.67
C SER A 64 -40.06 6.54 -4.31
N GLY A 65 -41.13 7.18 -3.81
CA GLY A 65 -41.73 6.78 -2.53
C GLY A 65 -42.54 5.51 -2.50
N THR A 66 -42.30 4.61 -3.45
CA THR A 66 -42.77 3.22 -3.34
C THR A 66 -41.61 2.22 -3.38
N ASN A 67 -40.38 2.72 -3.41
CA ASN A 67 -39.18 1.94 -3.58
C ASN A 67 -38.02 2.60 -2.84
N VAL A 68 -37.74 2.04 -1.65
CA VAL A 68 -36.71 2.48 -0.71
C VAL A 68 -35.28 2.61 -1.26
N ASP A 69 -35.02 2.16 -2.49
CA ASP A 69 -33.74 2.15 -3.21
C ASP A 69 -34.05 2.47 -4.68
N SER A 70 -34.13 3.76 -4.98
CA SER A 70 -34.69 4.29 -6.22
C SER A 70 -33.92 3.90 -7.47
N ASP A 71 -32.60 3.74 -7.39
CA ASP A 71 -31.77 3.37 -8.52
C ASP A 71 -31.32 1.89 -8.52
N GLY A 72 -31.53 1.18 -7.42
CA GLY A 72 -31.35 -0.26 -7.29
C GLY A 72 -29.89 -0.67 -7.06
N ASP A 73 -29.08 0.18 -6.44
CA ASP A 73 -27.67 -0.06 -6.20
C ASP A 73 -27.36 -0.74 -4.84
N ASN A 74 -28.40 -0.99 -4.04
CA ASN A 74 -28.41 -1.55 -2.68
C ASN A 74 -28.06 -0.58 -1.55
N LEU A 75 -28.12 0.73 -1.77
CA LEU A 75 -28.27 1.74 -0.72
C LEU A 75 -29.72 2.23 -0.70
N THR A 76 -30.22 2.56 0.49
CA THR A 76 -31.53 3.22 0.58
C THR A 76 -31.43 4.69 0.20
N ASP A 77 -32.51 5.30 -0.31
CA ASP A 77 -32.49 6.72 -0.68
C ASP A 77 -32.11 7.59 0.53
N TYR A 78 -32.56 7.21 1.72
CA TYR A 78 -32.11 7.82 2.97
C TYR A 78 -30.59 7.73 3.19
N GLU A 79 -29.99 6.54 3.02
CA GLU A 79 -28.55 6.34 3.19
C GLU A 79 -27.76 7.20 2.20
N GLU A 80 -28.17 7.22 0.95
CA GLU A 80 -27.53 8.01 -0.09
C GLU A 80 -27.64 9.52 0.19
N LEU A 81 -28.83 10.02 0.51
CA LEU A 81 -29.05 11.45 0.70
C LEU A 81 -28.44 11.99 2.00
N PHE A 82 -28.49 11.21 3.08
CA PHE A 82 -28.20 11.71 4.43
C PHE A 82 -26.99 11.07 5.10
N VAL A 83 -26.47 9.94 4.60
CA VAL A 83 -25.28 9.27 5.14
C VAL A 83 -24.08 9.46 4.20
N TYR A 84 -24.20 9.02 2.94
CA TYR A 84 -23.08 9.01 1.99
C TYR A 84 -23.00 10.30 1.15
N GLY A 85 -24.13 10.98 0.94
CA GLY A 85 -24.23 12.17 0.11
C GLY A 85 -24.09 11.87 -1.38
N THR A 86 -24.51 10.68 -1.80
CA THR A 86 -24.58 10.23 -3.20
C THR A 86 -25.90 10.62 -3.85
N ASN A 87 -26.10 10.26 -5.11
CA ASN A 87 -27.31 10.56 -5.87
C ASN A 87 -28.21 9.33 -5.98
N ALA A 88 -29.27 9.29 -5.16
CA ALA A 88 -30.26 8.21 -5.10
C ALA A 88 -31.04 7.88 -6.38
N THR A 89 -30.74 8.54 -7.49
CA THR A 89 -31.34 8.24 -8.80
C THR A 89 -30.30 7.82 -9.84
N ASN A 90 -29.07 7.58 -9.39
CA ASN A 90 -27.91 7.31 -10.22
C ASN A 90 -26.93 6.39 -9.51
N VAL A 91 -26.99 5.11 -9.88
CA VAL A 91 -26.22 4.01 -9.29
C VAL A 91 -24.71 4.20 -9.18
N ASP A 92 -24.12 5.21 -9.82
CA ASP A 92 -22.65 5.45 -9.89
C ASP A 92 -22.44 6.97 -9.89
N THR A 93 -22.33 7.54 -8.69
CA THR A 93 -22.38 8.98 -8.44
C THR A 93 -21.19 9.73 -9.04
N ASP A 94 -20.00 9.15 -8.98
CA ASP A 94 -18.77 9.78 -9.48
C ASP A 94 -18.35 9.35 -10.89
N GLY A 95 -18.94 8.26 -11.40
CA GLY A 95 -18.74 7.76 -12.75
C GLY A 95 -17.48 6.91 -12.93
N ASP A 96 -16.96 6.27 -11.87
CA ASP A 96 -15.73 5.47 -11.91
C ASP A 96 -15.95 4.03 -12.45
N LYS A 97 -17.21 3.58 -12.54
CA LYS A 97 -17.72 2.25 -12.97
C LYS A 97 -17.91 1.23 -11.84
N ILE A 98 -17.78 1.62 -10.58
CA ILE A 98 -18.33 0.92 -9.42
C ILE A 98 -19.65 1.62 -9.07
N ASN A 99 -20.63 0.87 -8.56
CA ASN A 99 -21.84 1.50 -8.04
C ASN A 99 -21.68 1.85 -6.57
N ASP A 100 -22.35 2.92 -6.12
CA ASP A 100 -22.14 3.51 -4.80
C ASP A 100 -22.33 2.46 -3.68
N GLY A 101 -23.34 1.61 -3.82
CA GLY A 101 -23.59 0.50 -2.90
C GLY A 101 -22.47 -0.54 -2.82
N ASN A 102 -21.74 -0.84 -3.90
CA ASN A 102 -20.58 -1.73 -3.80
C ASN A 102 -19.35 -1.02 -3.24
N GLU A 103 -19.14 0.25 -3.57
CA GLU A 103 -18.06 1.05 -3.00
C GLU A 103 -18.16 1.05 -1.47
N VAL A 104 -19.35 1.34 -0.95
CA VAL A 104 -19.63 1.35 0.49
C VAL A 104 -19.60 -0.06 1.11
N ASN A 105 -20.31 -1.03 0.54
CA ASN A 105 -20.57 -2.29 1.24
C ASN A 105 -19.52 -3.38 0.99
N ILE A 106 -18.71 -3.26 -0.05
CA ILE A 106 -17.76 -4.29 -0.49
C ILE A 106 -16.32 -3.79 -0.44
N PHE A 107 -16.06 -2.62 -1.04
CA PHE A 107 -14.70 -2.15 -1.27
C PHE A 107 -14.20 -1.14 -0.23
N ASP A 108 -15.10 -0.54 0.57
CA ASP A 108 -14.78 0.52 1.53
C ASP A 108 -14.22 1.79 0.85
N HIS A 109 -14.68 2.06 -0.37
CA HIS A 109 -14.33 3.23 -1.19
C HIS A 109 -15.28 4.41 -0.91
N ASP A 110 -14.87 5.65 -1.24
CA ASP A 110 -15.69 6.87 -1.15
C ASP A 110 -16.48 7.07 -2.45
N PRO A 111 -17.81 6.83 -2.48
CA PRO A 111 -18.64 6.81 -3.71
C PRO A 111 -18.84 8.15 -4.41
N LYS A 112 -18.03 9.15 -4.05
CA LYS A 112 -18.03 10.49 -4.64
C LYS A 112 -16.68 10.84 -5.23
N LYS A 113 -15.71 9.92 -5.21
CA LYS A 113 -14.37 10.12 -5.72
C LYS A 113 -13.93 8.90 -6.52
N THR A 114 -13.63 9.15 -7.80
CA THR A 114 -13.06 8.16 -8.71
C THR A 114 -11.63 7.68 -8.33
N ASP A 115 -11.11 8.17 -7.21
CA ASP A 115 -9.76 7.99 -6.64
C ASP A 115 -9.89 8.44 -5.18
N SER A 116 -10.19 7.48 -4.32
CA SER A 116 -10.73 7.67 -2.98
C SER A 116 -9.68 8.18 -1.99
N ASP A 117 -8.46 7.64 -2.07
CA ASP A 117 -7.31 8.02 -1.24
C ASP A 117 -6.34 9.01 -1.91
N GLY A 118 -6.44 9.21 -3.23
CA GLY A 118 -5.66 10.18 -3.98
C GLY A 118 -4.24 9.72 -4.33
N ASP A 119 -3.98 8.41 -4.43
CA ASP A 119 -2.67 7.86 -4.74
C ASP A 119 -2.32 7.86 -6.26
N MET A 120 -3.26 8.28 -7.11
CA MET A 120 -3.21 8.29 -8.58
C MET A 120 -3.61 6.97 -9.27
N ILE A 121 -4.10 5.98 -8.54
CA ILE A 121 -4.82 4.82 -9.05
C ILE A 121 -6.33 5.09 -8.84
N GLY A 122 -7.14 4.66 -9.80
CA GLY A 122 -8.60 4.83 -9.67
C GLY A 122 -9.21 3.64 -8.93
N ASP A 123 -10.25 3.91 -8.15
CA ASP A 123 -11.02 2.93 -7.36
C ASP A 123 -11.38 1.67 -8.15
N TYR A 124 -11.88 1.81 -9.38
CA TYR A 124 -12.13 0.68 -10.28
C TYR A 124 -10.88 -0.19 -10.54
N GLU A 125 -9.73 0.44 -10.82
CA GLU A 125 -8.48 -0.27 -11.05
C GLU A 125 -8.00 -0.99 -9.79
N GLU A 126 -8.11 -0.37 -8.62
CA GLU A 126 -7.73 -0.98 -7.35
C GLU A 126 -8.61 -2.19 -7.02
N ALA A 127 -9.93 -2.02 -7.09
CA ALA A 127 -10.90 -3.07 -6.76
C ALA A 127 -10.84 -4.30 -7.70
N TYR A 128 -10.56 -4.09 -8.99
CA TYR A 128 -10.72 -5.15 -10.01
C TYR A 128 -9.44 -5.54 -10.76
N VAL A 129 -8.38 -4.72 -10.72
CA VAL A 129 -7.13 -4.98 -11.45
C VAL A 129 -6.00 -5.28 -10.49
N TYR A 130 -5.74 -4.38 -9.53
CA TYR A 130 -4.57 -4.45 -8.66
C TYR A 130 -4.84 -5.14 -7.32
N MET A 131 -6.10 -5.19 -6.88
CA MET A 131 -6.52 -5.75 -5.60
C MET A 131 -5.89 -5.02 -4.40
N THR A 132 -5.63 -3.72 -4.57
CA THR A 132 -5.23 -2.77 -3.53
C THR A 132 -6.45 -2.11 -2.90
N SER A 133 -6.23 -1.28 -1.89
CA SER A 133 -7.25 -0.65 -1.06
C SER A 133 -7.48 0.80 -1.48
N GLY A 134 -8.58 1.12 -2.17
CA GLY A 134 -8.80 2.50 -2.66
C GLY A 134 -9.03 3.57 -1.60
N ASN A 135 -9.14 3.21 -0.33
CA ASN A 135 -9.17 4.17 0.77
C ASN A 135 -7.85 4.26 1.56
N ASN A 136 -6.79 3.60 1.08
CA ASN A 136 -5.50 3.55 1.73
C ASN A 136 -4.35 3.46 0.71
N ALA A 137 -3.71 4.60 0.45
CA ALA A 137 -2.69 4.79 -0.57
C ALA A 137 -1.40 3.94 -0.41
N ASP A 138 -1.28 3.18 0.68
CA ASP A 138 -0.16 2.28 1.02
C ASP A 138 -0.80 1.02 1.64
N SER A 139 -1.21 0.10 0.77
CA SER A 139 -2.11 -1.01 1.08
C SER A 139 -1.52 -2.02 2.04
N ASP A 140 -0.20 -2.23 2.03
CA ASP A 140 0.48 -3.16 2.94
C ASP A 140 1.20 -2.49 4.12
N GLY A 141 1.38 -1.17 4.07
CA GLY A 141 1.87 -0.34 5.16
C GLY A 141 3.40 -0.32 5.28
N ASP A 142 4.13 -0.49 4.18
CA ASP A 142 5.59 -0.50 4.15
C ASP A 142 6.24 0.87 3.91
N ASN A 143 5.42 1.92 3.72
CA ASN A 143 5.77 3.31 3.42
C ASN A 143 6.11 3.63 1.96
N LEU A 144 5.83 2.74 1.01
CA LEU A 144 5.66 3.06 -0.41
C LEU A 144 4.17 3.20 -0.72
N THR A 145 3.80 4.12 -1.60
CA THR A 145 2.41 4.15 -2.07
C THR A 145 2.16 3.04 -3.09
N ASP A 146 0.93 2.56 -3.21
CA ASP A 146 0.57 1.51 -4.19
C ASP A 146 0.97 1.92 -5.62
N TYR A 147 0.82 3.21 -5.95
CA TYR A 147 1.32 3.77 -7.21
C TYR A 147 2.84 3.62 -7.40
N GLU A 148 3.63 3.92 -6.37
CA GLU A 148 5.09 3.80 -6.41
C GLU A 148 5.50 2.34 -6.62
N GLU A 149 4.89 1.43 -5.89
CA GLU A 149 5.15 0.01 -5.99
C GLU A 149 4.78 -0.55 -7.37
N LEU A 150 3.57 -0.26 -7.87
CA LEU A 150 3.09 -0.83 -9.14
C LEU A 150 3.78 -0.22 -10.37
N PHE A 151 4.15 1.06 -10.34
CA PHE A 151 4.58 1.79 -11.54
C PHE A 151 6.02 2.32 -11.49
N ILE A 152 6.69 2.33 -10.33
CA ILE A 152 8.07 2.80 -10.19
C ILE A 152 9.00 1.64 -9.83
N TYR A 153 8.72 0.95 -8.73
CA TYR A 153 9.57 -0.12 -8.22
C TYR A 153 9.21 -1.50 -8.80
N GLU A 154 7.98 -1.64 -9.30
CA GLU A 154 7.39 -2.90 -9.81
C GLU A 154 7.38 -4.02 -8.74
N THR A 155 7.15 -3.63 -7.48
CA THR A 155 6.95 -4.51 -6.31
C THR A 155 5.48 -4.89 -6.14
N ASN A 156 5.15 -5.66 -5.10
CA ASN A 156 3.78 -6.09 -4.80
C ASN A 156 3.15 -5.25 -3.69
N ALA A 157 2.29 -4.31 -4.07
CA ALA A 157 1.55 -3.40 -3.19
C ALA A 157 0.61 -4.01 -2.15
N THR A 158 0.61 -5.34 -1.99
CA THR A 158 -0.16 -6.02 -0.95
C THR A 158 0.73 -6.91 -0.08
N ASN A 159 2.05 -6.76 -0.20
CA ASN A 159 3.05 -7.57 0.44
C ASN A 159 4.33 -6.77 0.71
N VAL A 160 4.49 -6.39 1.98
CA VAL A 160 5.56 -5.52 2.51
C VAL A 160 7.01 -5.92 2.21
N ASP A 161 7.24 -7.10 1.64
CA ASP A 161 8.55 -7.73 1.39
C ASP A 161 8.40 -8.64 0.16
N THR A 162 8.64 -8.07 -1.02
CA THR A 162 8.33 -8.65 -2.33
C THR A 162 9.19 -9.86 -2.67
N ASP A 163 10.44 -9.90 -2.25
CA ASP A 163 11.37 -10.98 -2.56
C ASP A 163 11.59 -11.99 -1.41
N GLU A 164 10.96 -11.75 -0.26
CA GLU A 164 10.92 -12.60 0.93
C GLU A 164 12.28 -12.76 1.63
N ASP A 165 13.15 -11.76 1.57
CA ASP A 165 14.46 -11.78 2.23
C ASP A 165 14.41 -11.32 3.71
N GLY A 166 13.34 -10.64 4.12
CA GLY A 166 13.10 -10.15 5.47
C GLY A 166 13.41 -8.66 5.69
N VAL A 167 13.77 -7.92 4.66
CA VAL A 167 13.74 -6.45 4.58
C VAL A 167 12.44 -6.04 3.89
N ASN A 168 11.85 -4.93 4.31
CA ASN A 168 10.61 -4.46 3.69
C ASN A 168 10.93 -3.60 2.47
N ASP A 169 10.13 -3.64 1.39
CA ASP A 169 10.42 -2.93 0.13
C ASP A 169 10.65 -1.43 0.36
N GLY A 170 9.82 -0.81 1.19
CA GLY A 170 9.97 0.58 1.59
C GLY A 170 11.26 0.90 2.36
N ASP A 171 11.77 -0.02 3.18
CA ASP A 171 13.05 0.15 3.87
C ASP A 171 14.24 -0.05 2.90
N GLU A 172 14.16 -1.03 2.00
CA GLU A 172 15.14 -1.25 0.94
C GLU A 172 15.32 -0.01 0.09
N VAL A 173 14.22 0.58 -0.38
CA VAL A 173 14.22 1.78 -1.21
C VAL A 173 14.65 3.03 -0.45
N ASN A 174 14.09 3.27 0.75
CA ASN A 174 14.23 4.57 1.42
C ASN A 174 15.42 4.65 2.39
N ILE A 175 15.94 3.51 2.86
CA ILE A 175 16.95 3.44 3.90
C ILE A 175 18.24 2.82 3.38
N PHE A 176 18.16 1.67 2.71
CA PHE A 176 19.33 0.85 2.40
C PHE A 176 19.84 0.99 0.95
N ASP A 177 19.02 1.51 0.04
CA ASP A 177 19.30 1.57 -1.41
C ASP A 177 19.40 0.17 -2.05
N HIS A 178 18.74 -0.83 -1.46
CA HIS A 178 18.62 -2.20 -1.98
C HIS A 178 17.57 -2.29 -3.10
N ASP A 179 17.63 -3.32 -3.95
CA ASP A 179 16.63 -3.64 -4.99
C ASP A 179 15.54 -4.54 -4.39
N PRO A 180 14.31 -4.03 -4.16
CA PRO A 180 13.24 -4.73 -3.43
C PRO A 180 12.63 -5.95 -4.15
N LYS A 181 13.31 -6.45 -5.17
CA LYS A 181 12.92 -7.62 -5.95
C LYS A 181 14.04 -8.65 -6.01
N ASN A 182 15.11 -8.42 -5.26
CA ASN A 182 16.30 -9.24 -5.29
C ASN A 182 16.99 -9.31 -3.92
N ALA A 183 16.73 -10.41 -3.20
CA ALA A 183 17.25 -10.75 -1.87
C ALA A 183 18.79 -10.72 -1.66
N ASP A 184 19.55 -10.42 -2.70
CA ASP A 184 21.01 -10.23 -2.74
C ASP A 184 21.29 -9.25 -3.89
N SER A 185 21.17 -7.96 -3.58
CA SER A 185 21.07 -6.86 -4.53
C SER A 185 22.32 -6.66 -5.39
N ASP A 186 23.51 -6.95 -4.85
CA ASP A 186 24.77 -6.85 -5.59
C ASP A 186 25.34 -8.20 -6.06
N GLY A 187 24.79 -9.31 -5.57
CA GLY A 187 25.07 -10.65 -6.03
C GLY A 187 26.42 -11.20 -5.54
N ASP A 188 26.84 -10.83 -4.34
CA ASP A 188 28.10 -11.29 -3.73
C ASP A 188 27.95 -12.55 -2.85
N ASP A 189 26.74 -13.10 -2.71
CA ASP A 189 26.34 -14.20 -1.82
C ASP A 189 26.14 -13.80 -0.33
N VAL A 190 26.07 -12.51 0.00
CA VAL A 190 25.55 -11.96 1.28
C VAL A 190 24.17 -11.32 1.01
N GLY A 191 23.11 -11.79 1.68
CA GLY A 191 21.76 -11.30 1.42
C GLY A 191 21.49 -9.93 2.05
N ASP A 192 20.55 -9.18 1.47
CA ASP A 192 20.28 -7.78 1.81
C ASP A 192 19.90 -7.62 3.30
N TYR A 193 19.11 -8.54 3.85
CA TYR A 193 18.85 -8.62 5.30
C TYR A 193 20.13 -8.68 6.15
N GLU A 194 21.07 -9.56 5.80
CA GLU A 194 22.32 -9.71 6.53
C GLU A 194 23.15 -8.42 6.46
N GLU A 195 23.21 -7.79 5.30
CA GLU A 195 23.98 -6.57 5.10
C GLU A 195 23.37 -5.40 5.87
N ALA A 196 22.05 -5.20 5.79
CA ALA A 196 21.32 -4.13 6.46
C ALA A 196 21.36 -4.25 7.99
N TYR A 197 21.18 -5.46 8.52
CA TYR A 197 20.90 -5.65 9.95
C TYR A 197 21.98 -6.38 10.74
N VAL A 198 22.88 -7.12 10.08
CA VAL A 198 23.89 -7.95 10.75
C VAL A 198 25.29 -7.38 10.55
N TYR A 199 25.69 -7.18 9.30
CA TYR A 199 27.07 -6.83 8.94
C TYR A 199 27.30 -5.34 8.71
N MET A 200 26.24 -4.58 8.39
CA MET A 200 26.30 -3.15 8.08
C MET A 200 27.22 -2.86 6.88
N THR A 201 27.22 -3.78 5.92
CA THR A 201 27.84 -3.68 4.60
C THR A 201 26.85 -3.07 3.59
N SER A 202 27.29 -2.89 2.36
CA SER A 202 26.53 -2.22 1.30
C SER A 202 26.00 -3.25 0.29
N GLY A 203 24.70 -3.56 0.29
CA GLY A 203 24.14 -4.50 -0.71
C GLY A 203 23.99 -3.97 -2.13
N THR A 204 24.59 -2.83 -2.45
CA THR A 204 24.77 -2.40 -3.85
C THR A 204 26.23 -2.44 -4.29
N ASN A 205 27.13 -2.92 -3.44
CA ASN A 205 28.55 -2.90 -3.67
C ASN A 205 29.25 -4.09 -2.99
N VAL A 206 29.54 -5.09 -3.82
CA VAL A 206 30.18 -6.37 -3.46
C VAL A 206 31.49 -6.28 -2.66
N ASP A 207 32.11 -5.10 -2.53
CA ASP A 207 33.36 -4.81 -1.84
C ASP A 207 33.19 -3.48 -1.10
N SER A 208 32.60 -3.53 0.09
CA SER A 208 32.09 -2.39 0.85
C SER A 208 33.17 -1.37 1.22
N ASP A 209 34.39 -1.81 1.50
CA ASP A 209 35.49 -0.93 1.89
C ASP A 209 36.50 -0.65 0.76
N GLY A 210 36.40 -1.37 -0.35
CA GLY A 210 37.14 -1.13 -1.58
C GLY A 210 38.56 -1.68 -1.56
N ASP A 211 38.82 -2.74 -0.79
CA ASP A 211 40.16 -3.30 -0.60
C ASP A 211 40.51 -4.45 -1.57
N ASN A 212 39.56 -4.83 -2.44
CA ASN A 212 39.58 -5.91 -3.43
C ASN A 212 39.33 -7.34 -2.89
N LEU A 213 38.74 -7.49 -1.71
CA LEU A 213 38.01 -8.68 -1.30
C LEU A 213 36.51 -8.40 -1.37
N THR A 214 35.70 -9.40 -1.69
CA THR A 214 34.24 -9.21 -1.58
C THR A 214 33.78 -9.32 -0.13
N ASP A 215 32.65 -8.72 0.20
CA ASP A 215 32.10 -8.79 1.57
C ASP A 215 31.89 -10.25 2.00
N TYR A 216 31.43 -11.11 1.09
CA TYR A 216 31.40 -12.56 1.30
C TYR A 216 32.77 -13.18 1.63
N GLU A 217 33.81 -12.85 0.86
CA GLU A 217 35.16 -13.37 1.07
C GLU A 217 35.68 -12.96 2.46
N GLU A 218 35.47 -11.71 2.84
CA GLU A 218 35.86 -11.19 4.12
C GLU A 218 35.12 -11.85 5.28
N LEU A 219 33.79 -11.94 5.21
CA LEU A 219 32.96 -12.45 6.29
C LEU A 219 33.09 -13.97 6.46
N PHE A 220 33.14 -14.72 5.35
CA PHE A 220 32.99 -16.18 5.38
C PHE A 220 34.24 -16.96 4.99
N VAL A 221 35.23 -16.34 4.34
CA VAL A 221 36.48 -17.00 3.95
C VAL A 221 37.64 -16.57 4.86
N TYR A 222 37.91 -15.27 4.97
CA TYR A 222 39.06 -14.74 5.70
C TYR A 222 38.74 -14.36 7.15
N GLY A 223 37.49 -14.00 7.44
CA GLY A 223 37.03 -13.54 8.75
C GLY A 223 37.57 -12.16 9.11
N THR A 224 37.80 -11.30 8.11
CA THR A 224 38.16 -9.89 8.23
C THR A 224 36.92 -9.01 8.41
N ASN A 225 37.08 -7.70 8.48
CA ASN A 225 35.98 -6.75 8.63
C ASN A 225 35.72 -6.03 7.30
N ALA A 226 34.63 -6.41 6.62
CA ALA A 226 34.20 -5.87 5.32
C ALA A 226 33.92 -4.36 5.24
N THR A 227 34.03 -3.64 6.36
CA THR A 227 33.86 -2.18 6.41
C THR A 227 35.16 -1.46 6.76
N ASN A 228 36.28 -2.19 6.79
CA ASN A 228 37.56 -1.70 7.26
C ASN A 228 38.72 -2.37 6.53
N VAL A 229 39.26 -1.62 5.56
CA VAL A 229 40.33 -2.04 4.65
C VAL A 229 41.60 -2.62 5.28
N ASP A 230 41.79 -2.54 6.59
CA ASP A 230 43.00 -2.98 7.31
C ASP A 230 42.56 -3.49 8.68
N THR A 231 42.19 -4.77 8.74
CA THR A 231 41.52 -5.40 9.90
C THR A 231 42.40 -5.41 11.14
N ASP A 232 43.70 -5.64 10.99
CA ASP A 232 44.62 -5.75 12.13
C ASP A 232 45.40 -4.46 12.45
N GLY A 233 45.37 -3.48 11.54
CA GLY A 233 45.94 -2.15 11.69
C GLY A 233 47.45 -2.09 11.45
N ASP A 234 48.02 -3.02 10.69
CA ASP A 234 49.46 -3.06 10.43
C ASP A 234 49.92 -2.10 9.30
N LYS A 235 48.96 -1.57 8.51
CA LYS A 235 49.09 -0.68 7.32
C LYS A 235 49.24 -1.40 5.97
N ILE A 236 49.01 -2.69 5.89
CA ILE A 236 48.64 -3.39 4.65
C ILE A 236 47.11 -3.52 4.65
N ASN A 237 46.48 -3.46 3.47
CA ASN A 237 45.05 -3.76 3.40
C ASN A 237 44.83 -5.27 3.20
N ASP A 238 43.73 -5.78 3.73
CA ASP A 238 43.45 -7.22 3.82
C ASP A 238 43.52 -7.89 2.44
N GLY A 239 42.97 -7.23 1.42
CA GLY A 239 43.05 -7.68 0.03
C GLY A 239 44.47 -7.78 -0.53
N ASN A 240 45.42 -6.92 -0.14
CA ASN A 240 46.82 -7.10 -0.56
C ASN A 240 47.51 -8.19 0.24
N GLU A 241 47.21 -8.33 1.53
CA GLU A 241 47.75 -9.42 2.36
C GLU A 241 47.39 -10.77 1.75
N VAL A 242 46.13 -10.95 1.38
CA VAL A 242 45.63 -12.18 0.74
C VAL A 242 46.16 -12.34 -0.69
N ASN A 243 45.99 -11.33 -1.55
CA ASN A 243 46.18 -11.51 -3.00
C ASN A 243 47.63 -11.31 -3.47
N ILE A 244 48.46 -10.60 -2.70
CA ILE A 244 49.82 -10.22 -3.09
C ILE A 244 50.86 -10.86 -2.19
N PHE A 245 50.71 -10.72 -0.87
CA PHE A 245 51.76 -11.06 0.09
C PHE A 245 51.63 -12.47 0.67
N ASP A 246 50.44 -13.09 0.58
CA ASP A 246 50.13 -14.34 1.26
C ASP A 246 50.43 -14.21 2.75
N HIS A 247 49.80 -13.22 3.40
CA HIS A 247 49.83 -12.93 4.83
C HIS A 247 48.44 -13.22 5.45
N ASP A 248 48.36 -13.40 6.77
CA ASP A 248 47.09 -13.55 7.51
C ASP A 248 46.55 -12.17 7.91
N PRO A 249 45.48 -11.66 7.26
CA PRO A 249 45.00 -10.27 7.41
C PRO A 249 44.40 -9.93 8.78
N LYS A 250 44.56 -10.81 9.76
CA LYS A 250 44.10 -10.63 11.14
C LYS A 250 45.26 -10.57 12.12
N LYS A 251 46.49 -10.60 11.63
CA LYS A 251 47.70 -10.62 12.45
C LYS A 251 48.75 -9.70 11.86
N THR A 252 49.10 -8.69 12.65
CA THR A 252 50.21 -7.76 12.36
C THR A 252 51.60 -8.44 12.26
N ASP A 253 51.66 -9.74 12.51
CA ASP A 253 52.84 -10.63 12.53
C ASP A 253 52.28 -12.06 12.33
N SER A 254 52.23 -12.47 11.07
CA SER A 254 51.51 -13.65 10.58
C SER A 254 52.13 -14.97 11.04
N ASP A 255 53.46 -15.06 11.04
CA ASP A 255 54.23 -16.24 11.44
C ASP A 255 54.78 -16.18 12.87
N GLY A 256 54.77 -15.01 13.50
CA GLY A 256 55.16 -14.79 14.89
C GLY A 256 56.67 -14.68 15.11
N ASP A 257 57.46 -14.36 14.09
CA ASP A 257 58.93 -14.28 14.16
C ASP A 257 59.46 -12.96 14.77
N MET A 258 58.56 -12.05 15.17
CA MET A 258 58.81 -10.70 15.71
C MET A 258 59.16 -9.63 14.67
N ILE A 259 59.10 -9.94 13.39
CA ILE A 259 59.05 -8.98 12.29
C ILE A 259 57.59 -8.84 11.89
N GLY A 260 57.08 -7.61 11.78
CA GLY A 260 55.70 -7.39 11.37
C GLY A 260 55.53 -7.54 9.87
N ASP A 261 54.33 -7.92 9.45
CA ASP A 261 53.94 -8.17 8.07
C ASP A 261 54.24 -6.96 7.16
N TYR A 262 53.93 -5.75 7.62
CA TYR A 262 54.34 -4.51 6.95
C TYR A 262 55.86 -4.42 6.67
N GLU A 263 56.70 -4.73 7.66
CA GLU A 263 58.14 -4.72 7.50
C GLU A 263 58.59 -5.79 6.50
N GLU A 264 58.00 -6.97 6.53
CA GLU A 264 58.34 -8.04 5.59
C GLU A 264 57.95 -7.69 4.16
N ALA A 265 56.74 -7.19 3.95
CA ALA A 265 56.24 -6.81 2.63
C ALA A 265 57.04 -5.65 2.01
N TYR A 266 57.33 -4.61 2.78
CA TYR A 266 57.84 -3.34 2.23
C TYR A 266 59.30 -3.01 2.56
N VAL A 267 59.90 -3.64 3.57
CA VAL A 267 61.30 -3.42 3.96
C VAL A 267 62.18 -4.59 3.53
N TYR A 268 61.78 -5.82 3.87
CA TYR A 268 62.60 -7.00 3.64
C TYR A 268 62.26 -7.74 2.33
N MET A 269 61.06 -7.51 1.77
CA MET A 269 60.51 -8.21 0.61
C MET A 269 60.48 -9.72 0.81
N THR A 270 60.04 -10.12 2.00
CA THR A 270 59.99 -11.50 2.49
C THR A 270 58.54 -11.91 2.76
N SER A 271 58.30 -13.15 3.18
CA SER A 271 56.94 -13.68 3.33
C SER A 271 56.64 -13.86 4.81
N GLY A 272 55.60 -13.17 5.30
CA GLY A 272 55.14 -13.24 6.68
C GLY A 272 54.40 -14.51 7.06
N ASN A 273 54.25 -15.44 6.12
CA ASN A 273 53.80 -16.80 6.41
C ASN A 273 54.97 -17.78 6.63
N ASN A 274 56.21 -17.31 6.66
CA ASN A 274 57.40 -18.15 6.79
C ASN A 274 58.50 -17.48 7.62
N ALA A 275 58.61 -17.94 8.87
CA ALA A 275 59.45 -17.41 9.94
C ALA A 275 60.98 -17.37 9.70
N ASP A 276 61.48 -17.75 8.52
CA ASP A 276 62.89 -17.57 8.14
C ASP A 276 62.97 -17.29 6.63
N SER A 277 62.00 -16.52 6.11
CA SER A 277 61.91 -16.19 4.69
C SER A 277 63.02 -15.23 4.24
N ASP A 278 63.58 -14.45 5.18
CA ASP A 278 64.68 -13.52 4.96
C ASP A 278 66.08 -14.10 5.29
N GLY A 279 66.12 -15.27 5.93
CA GLY A 279 67.34 -16.00 6.28
C GLY A 279 68.10 -15.41 7.48
N ASP A 280 67.46 -14.61 8.32
CA ASP A 280 68.08 -13.97 9.48
C ASP A 280 68.18 -14.89 10.73
N ASN A 281 67.55 -16.05 10.71
CA ASN A 281 67.47 -17.07 11.77
C ASN A 281 66.70 -16.63 13.03
N LEU A 282 65.80 -15.65 12.95
CA LEU A 282 64.69 -15.52 13.89
C LEU A 282 63.66 -16.63 13.60
N THR A 283 62.92 -17.07 14.63
CA THR A 283 61.95 -18.18 14.59
C THR A 283 60.97 -18.05 15.74
#